data_AF-A0A954KYK6-F1
#
_entry.id   AF-A0A954KYK6-F1
#
_cell.length_a   1.000
_cell.length_b   1.000
_cell.length_c   1.000
_cell.angle_alpha   90.00
_cell.angle_beta   90.00
_cell.angle_gamma   90.00
#
_symmetry.space_group_name_H-M   'P 1'
#
loop_
_entity.id
_entity.type
_entity.pdbx_description
1 polymer ?
#
loop_
_entity_poly.entity_id
_entity_poly.type
_entity_poly.pdbx_seq_one_letter_code
_entity_poly.pdbx_strand_id
1 'polypeptide(L)'
;TVSYGLLTELTVNDKYSPGETATAPDDTIHVGLRVLGPHWVIPRELHLYANGELIKEFPLPSEPMKPGVKYEGELTIPRPAHDVHLVAVAFGNGLDNYWPTAKPYQPTTPNFESTTLGVTGAVRVDADRDGRWSSARDYAERLISQHGDSLANLLKACDAFDTPTATHAYHLWHIEQEKVDEAAVTKLLENAAEHVKLGVYRYRDALRAHEIALIEAN
;
A
#
# COMPACT_ATOMS: atom_id res chain seq x y z
N THR A 1 -9.19 -16.22 -12.33
CA THR A 1 -9.19 -15.81 -10.92
C THR A 1 -10.13 -16.72 -10.17
N VAL A 2 -9.61 -17.65 -9.38
CA VAL A 2 -10.45 -18.48 -8.52
C VAL A 2 -10.64 -17.69 -7.23
N SER A 3 -11.81 -17.06 -7.05
CA SER A 3 -12.18 -16.47 -5.77
C SER A 3 -12.48 -17.61 -4.82
N TYR A 4 -11.67 -17.75 -3.78
CA TYR A 4 -11.93 -18.70 -2.71
C TYR A 4 -12.67 -18.07 -1.53
N GLY A 5 -13.46 -17.02 -1.77
CA GLY A 5 -14.65 -16.76 -0.94
C GLY A 5 -14.85 -15.35 -0.39
N LEU A 6 -13.91 -14.41 -0.49
CA LEU A 6 -14.16 -13.03 -0.07
C LEU A 6 -14.30 -12.10 -1.29
N LEU A 7 -15.34 -11.28 -1.27
CA LEU A 7 -15.49 -10.11 -2.12
C LEU A 7 -15.43 -8.89 -1.21
N THR A 8 -14.52 -7.96 -1.49
CA THR A 8 -14.37 -6.73 -0.72
C THR A 8 -14.81 -5.57 -1.59
N GLU A 9 -15.50 -4.62 -0.99
CA GLU A 9 -15.96 -3.39 -1.62
C GLU A 9 -15.49 -2.20 -0.79
N LEU A 10 -15.17 -1.12 -1.51
CA LEU A 10 -14.67 0.13 -0.97
C LEU A 10 -15.40 1.26 -1.70
N THR A 11 -15.96 2.19 -0.93
CA THR A 11 -16.52 3.44 -1.43
C THR A 11 -15.86 4.62 -0.72
N VAL A 12 -15.74 5.73 -1.44
CA VAL A 12 -15.24 7.00 -0.89
C VAL A 12 -16.32 8.06 -1.06
N ASN A 13 -16.61 8.80 0.02
CA ASN A 13 -17.65 9.82 0.10
C ASN A 13 -19.00 9.33 -0.44
N ASP A 14 -19.36 8.09 -0.10
CA ASP A 14 -20.61 7.40 -0.48
C ASP A 14 -20.90 7.31 -1.99
N LYS A 15 -19.92 7.66 -2.83
CA LYS A 15 -20.15 7.87 -4.26
C LYS A 15 -19.09 7.20 -5.12
N TYR A 16 -17.82 7.36 -4.76
CA TYR A 16 -16.71 6.98 -5.62
C TYR A 16 -16.32 5.53 -5.36
N SER A 17 -16.13 4.79 -6.45
CA SER A 17 -15.88 3.36 -6.48
C SER A 17 -14.54 3.05 -7.16
N PRO A 18 -14.07 1.79 -7.10
CA PRO A 18 -12.78 1.43 -7.68
C PRO A 18 -12.66 1.81 -9.17
N GLY A 19 -11.55 2.45 -9.53
CA GLY A 19 -11.30 2.98 -10.87
C GLY A 19 -11.68 4.45 -11.06
N GLU A 20 -12.38 5.06 -10.10
CA GLU A 20 -12.75 6.48 -10.13
C GLU A 20 -11.79 7.34 -9.30
N THR A 21 -11.83 8.65 -9.56
CA THR A 21 -11.13 9.67 -8.75
C THR A 21 -12.13 10.41 -7.88
N ALA A 22 -12.03 10.20 -6.57
CA ALA A 22 -12.77 10.91 -5.55
C ALA A 22 -12.18 12.30 -5.31
N THR A 23 -13.05 13.30 -5.25
CA THR A 23 -12.69 14.63 -4.79
C THR A 23 -12.74 14.68 -3.26
N ALA A 24 -11.76 15.31 -2.61
CA ALA A 24 -11.75 15.54 -1.17
C ALA A 24 -11.94 17.04 -0.82
N PRO A 25 -13.17 17.58 -0.92
CA PRO A 25 -13.43 19.01 -0.67
C PRO A 25 -13.27 19.38 0.80
N ASP A 26 -13.51 18.44 1.71
CA ASP A 26 -13.42 18.63 3.15
C ASP A 26 -12.03 18.23 3.69
N ASP A 27 -11.77 18.46 4.98
CA ASP A 27 -10.53 18.02 5.65
C ASP A 27 -10.57 16.57 6.11
N THR A 28 -11.69 15.89 5.84
CA THR A 28 -11.89 14.47 6.12
C THR A 28 -12.53 13.77 4.94
N ILE A 29 -12.30 12.47 4.84
CA ILE A 29 -12.86 11.62 3.80
C ILE A 29 -13.66 10.52 4.47
N HIS A 30 -14.88 10.29 4.00
CA HIS A 30 -15.70 9.17 4.44
C HIS A 30 -15.39 7.94 3.58
N VAL A 31 -15.19 6.80 4.24
CA VAL A 31 -14.80 5.54 3.61
C VAL A 31 -15.79 4.47 4.04
N GLY A 32 -16.52 3.92 3.07
CA GLY A 32 -17.40 2.78 3.24
C GLY A 32 -16.69 1.48 2.87
N LEU A 33 -16.85 0.45 3.71
CA LEU A 33 -16.21 -0.83 3.57
C LEU A 33 -17.23 -1.96 3.72
N ARG A 34 -17.23 -2.91 2.78
CA ARG A 34 -18.07 -4.10 2.86
C ARG A 34 -17.30 -5.35 2.48
N VAL A 35 -17.51 -6.42 3.23
CA VAL A 35 -16.95 -7.75 2.94
C VAL A 35 -18.10 -8.72 2.77
N LEU A 36 -18.16 -9.38 1.62
CA LEU A 36 -19.11 -10.42 1.31
C LEU A 36 -18.39 -11.76 1.18
N GLY A 37 -19.08 -12.84 1.53
CA GLY A 37 -18.56 -14.18 1.32
C GLY A 37 -19.60 -15.27 1.52
N PRO A 38 -19.29 -16.50 1.09
CA PRO A 38 -20.14 -17.64 1.31
C PRO A 38 -20.07 -18.09 2.77
N HIS A 39 -20.96 -18.99 3.17
CA HIS A 39 -21.04 -19.44 4.57
C HIS A 39 -19.81 -20.23 5.05
N TRP A 40 -19.04 -20.83 4.13
CA TRP A 40 -17.87 -21.65 4.45
C TRP A 40 -16.56 -20.85 4.60
N VAL A 41 -16.58 -19.53 4.43
CA VAL A 41 -15.42 -18.66 4.67
C VAL A 41 -15.65 -17.80 5.91
N ILE A 42 -14.65 -17.83 6.78
CA ILE A 42 -14.57 -17.06 8.03
C ILE A 42 -13.61 -15.90 7.79
N PRO A 43 -14.09 -14.65 7.72
CA PRO A 43 -13.21 -13.49 7.66
C PRO A 43 -12.44 -13.35 8.99
N ARG A 44 -11.23 -12.79 8.93
CA ARG A 44 -10.35 -12.60 10.09
C ARG A 44 -10.05 -11.13 10.32
N GLU A 45 -9.65 -10.44 9.26
CA GLU A 45 -9.19 -9.06 9.34
C GLU A 45 -9.48 -8.36 8.02
N LEU A 46 -9.66 -7.04 8.09
CA LEU A 46 -9.79 -6.14 6.96
C LEU A 46 -8.80 -5.01 7.14
N HIS A 47 -7.99 -4.77 6.12
CA HIS A 47 -6.95 -3.75 6.11
C HIS A 47 -7.30 -2.69 5.06
N LEU A 48 -7.18 -1.42 5.43
CA LEU A 48 -7.26 -0.27 4.54
C LEU A 48 -5.85 0.28 4.31
N TYR A 49 -5.47 0.40 3.04
CA TYR A 49 -4.18 0.92 2.61
C TYR A 49 -4.32 2.24 1.85
N ALA A 50 -3.37 3.16 2.04
CA ALA A 50 -3.13 4.31 1.14
C ALA A 50 -1.74 4.19 0.54
N ASN A 51 -1.67 4.24 -0.79
CA ASN A 51 -0.40 4.09 -1.52
C ASN A 51 0.43 2.85 -1.09
N GLY A 52 -0.25 1.80 -0.60
CA GLY A 52 0.38 0.58 -0.09
C GLY A 52 0.80 0.62 1.39
N GLU A 53 0.64 1.74 2.09
CA GLU A 53 0.81 1.81 3.55
C GLU A 53 -0.48 1.48 4.28
N LEU A 54 -0.38 0.65 5.32
CA LEU A 54 -1.52 0.30 6.17
C LEU A 54 -1.97 1.54 6.97
N ILE A 55 -3.19 2.01 6.74
CA ILE A 55 -3.80 3.11 7.51
C ILE A 55 -4.61 2.55 8.68
N LYS A 56 -5.35 1.46 8.44
CA LYS A 56 -6.29 0.93 9.42
C LYS A 56 -6.46 -0.57 9.29
N GLU A 57 -6.50 -1.22 10.44
CA GLU A 57 -6.84 -2.63 10.60
C GLU A 57 -8.16 -2.76 11.36
N PHE A 58 -9.00 -3.68 10.89
CA PHE A 58 -10.28 -4.03 11.47
C PHE A 58 -10.29 -5.54 11.76
N PRO A 59 -10.31 -5.97 13.03
CA PRO A 59 -10.57 -7.37 13.34
C PRO A 59 -12.01 -7.70 12.95
N LEU A 60 -12.20 -8.80 12.22
CA LEU A 60 -13.51 -9.27 11.78
C LEU A 60 -14.01 -10.41 12.68
N PRO A 61 -15.34 -10.56 12.85
CA PRO A 61 -15.87 -11.57 13.75
C PRO A 61 -15.59 -12.99 13.23
N SER A 62 -15.11 -13.86 14.12
CA SER A 62 -14.70 -15.23 13.79
C SER A 62 -15.83 -16.28 13.86
N GLU A 63 -17.09 -15.85 13.81
CA GLU A 63 -18.24 -16.77 13.90
C GLU A 63 -18.64 -17.32 12.53
N PRO A 64 -19.19 -18.55 12.44
CA PRO A 64 -19.75 -19.10 11.21
C PRO A 64 -20.93 -18.25 10.73
N MET A 65 -20.65 -17.27 9.88
CA MET A 65 -21.64 -16.32 9.41
C MET A 65 -22.51 -16.90 8.30
N LYS A 66 -23.76 -16.42 8.23
CA LYS A 66 -24.64 -16.58 7.08
C LYS A 66 -23.92 -16.18 5.77
N PRO A 67 -24.29 -16.76 4.62
CA PRO A 67 -23.76 -16.30 3.34
C PRO A 67 -24.22 -14.86 3.08
N GLY A 68 -23.43 -14.10 2.30
CA GLY A 68 -23.73 -12.70 1.98
C GLY A 68 -22.78 -11.76 2.71
N VAL A 69 -23.33 -10.70 3.31
CA VAL A 69 -22.55 -9.67 4.02
C VAL A 69 -21.96 -10.25 5.30
N LYS A 70 -20.62 -10.25 5.37
CA LYS A 70 -19.83 -10.68 6.52
C LYS A 70 -19.40 -9.51 7.39
N TYR A 71 -19.20 -8.35 6.77
CA TYR A 71 -18.85 -7.12 7.44
C TYR A 71 -19.37 -5.94 6.63
N GLU A 72 -19.86 -4.93 7.33
CA GLU A 72 -20.21 -3.63 6.78
C GLU A 72 -19.81 -2.59 7.82
N GLY A 73 -19.05 -1.59 7.38
CA GLY A 73 -18.51 -0.58 8.28
C GLY A 73 -18.14 0.67 7.52
N GLU A 74 -18.09 1.76 8.28
CA GLU A 74 -17.73 3.07 7.77
C GLU A 74 -16.67 3.67 8.69
N LEU A 75 -15.76 4.44 8.11
CA LEU A 75 -14.86 5.28 8.89
C LEU A 75 -14.65 6.63 8.23
N THR A 76 -14.26 7.59 9.04
CA THR A 76 -13.79 8.89 8.58
C THR A 76 -12.29 8.97 8.83
N ILE A 77 -11.53 9.28 7.78
CA ILE A 77 -10.08 9.50 7.85
C ILE A 77 -9.77 10.98 7.59
N PRO A 78 -8.69 11.52 8.17
CA PRO A 78 -8.20 12.84 7.76
C PRO A 78 -7.83 12.81 6.28
N ARG A 79 -8.06 13.93 5.57
CA ARG A 79 -7.63 14.10 4.19
C ARG A 79 -6.09 14.02 4.14
N PRO A 80 -5.51 13.18 3.26
CA PRO A 80 -4.07 13.15 3.04
C PRO A 80 -3.53 14.49 2.54
N ALA A 81 -2.23 14.73 2.73
CA ALA A 81 -1.60 15.98 2.31
C ALA A 81 -1.48 16.12 0.77
N HIS A 82 -1.42 14.98 0.08
CA HIS A 82 -1.25 14.84 -1.37
C HIS A 82 -2.06 13.63 -1.86
N ASP A 83 -2.16 13.45 -3.17
CA ASP A 83 -2.99 12.40 -3.75
C ASP A 83 -2.57 11.00 -3.33
N VAL A 84 -3.57 10.17 -3.06
CA VAL A 84 -3.38 8.77 -2.71
C VAL A 84 -4.34 7.90 -3.48
N HIS A 85 -4.10 6.60 -3.49
CA HIS A 85 -5.12 5.62 -3.83
C HIS A 85 -5.41 4.72 -2.62
N LEU A 86 -6.69 4.50 -2.37
CA LEU A 86 -7.17 3.65 -1.29
C LEU A 86 -7.50 2.26 -1.81
N VAL A 87 -7.06 1.24 -1.07
CA VAL A 87 -7.35 -0.17 -1.35
C VAL A 87 -7.73 -0.86 -0.04
N ALA A 88 -8.80 -1.65 -0.08
CA ALA A 88 -9.19 -2.49 1.04
C ALA A 88 -8.86 -3.96 0.73
N VAL A 89 -8.29 -4.65 1.71
CA VAL A 89 -7.92 -6.06 1.62
C VAL A 89 -8.52 -6.82 2.80
N ALA A 90 -9.44 -7.73 2.52
CA ALA A 90 -9.98 -8.65 3.51
C ALA A 90 -9.22 -9.97 3.48
N PHE A 91 -8.84 -10.45 4.65
CA PHE A 91 -8.21 -11.74 4.86
C PHE A 91 -9.18 -12.65 5.61
N GLY A 92 -9.21 -13.91 5.19
CA GLY A 92 -10.02 -14.96 5.81
C GLY A 92 -9.21 -16.23 6.00
N ASN A 93 -9.81 -17.19 6.69
CA ASN A 93 -9.21 -18.49 6.87
C ASN A 93 -8.82 -19.13 5.53
N GLY A 94 -7.76 -19.92 5.58
CA GLY A 94 -7.41 -20.83 4.50
C GLY A 94 -8.51 -21.84 4.24
N LEU A 95 -8.64 -22.24 2.98
CA LEU A 95 -9.44 -23.40 2.60
C LEU A 95 -8.55 -24.65 2.56
N ASP A 96 -9.17 -25.78 2.87
CA ASP A 96 -8.57 -27.08 2.58
C ASP A 96 -8.58 -27.33 1.07
N ASN A 97 -7.50 -27.93 0.56
CA ASN A 97 -7.36 -28.25 -0.86
C ASN A 97 -8.21 -29.47 -1.21
N TYR A 98 -9.49 -29.28 -1.53
CA TYR A 98 -10.38 -30.36 -2.01
C TYR A 98 -10.13 -30.75 -3.48
N TRP A 99 -9.40 -29.93 -4.23
CA TRP A 99 -9.00 -30.16 -5.61
C TRP A 99 -7.49 -29.99 -5.75
N PRO A 100 -6.82 -30.69 -6.69
CA PRO A 100 -5.40 -30.49 -6.96
C PRO A 100 -5.18 -29.10 -7.57
N THR A 101 -4.88 -28.13 -6.71
CA THR A 101 -4.37 -26.82 -7.10
C THR A 101 -2.86 -26.91 -7.22
N ALA A 102 -2.27 -26.18 -8.18
CA ALA A 102 -0.83 -25.97 -8.16
C ALA A 102 -0.43 -25.43 -6.77
N LYS A 103 0.68 -25.92 -6.20
CA LYS A 103 1.23 -25.31 -4.98
C LYS A 103 1.39 -23.81 -5.27
N PRO A 104 0.78 -22.92 -4.48
CA PRO A 104 0.96 -21.49 -4.73
C PRO A 104 2.43 -21.14 -4.61
N TYR A 105 2.88 -20.23 -5.47
CA TYR A 105 4.25 -19.75 -5.45
C TYR A 105 4.54 -19.05 -4.12
N GLN A 106 5.25 -19.74 -3.23
CA GLN A 106 5.73 -19.22 -1.95
C GLN A 106 7.27 -19.22 -1.99
N PRO A 107 7.90 -18.09 -2.39
CA PRO A 107 9.35 -18.06 -2.61
C PRO A 107 10.16 -18.14 -1.31
N THR A 108 9.55 -17.88 -0.16
CA THR A 108 10.24 -17.70 1.12
C THR A 108 10.12 -18.89 2.07
N THR A 109 9.15 -19.79 1.88
CA THR A 109 8.94 -20.93 2.78
C THR A 109 8.30 -22.12 2.05
N PRO A 110 8.71 -23.37 2.37
CA PRO A 110 8.04 -24.56 1.90
C PRO A 110 6.73 -24.87 2.64
N ASN A 111 6.45 -24.19 3.77
CA ASN A 111 5.25 -24.40 4.57
C ASN A 111 4.06 -23.68 3.93
N PHE A 112 3.09 -24.47 3.44
CA PHE A 112 1.89 -23.92 2.85
C PHE A 112 0.87 -23.47 3.91
N GLU A 113 0.75 -22.16 4.07
CA GLU A 113 -0.32 -21.51 4.83
C GLU A 113 -1.38 -20.97 3.86
N SER A 114 -2.55 -21.62 3.80
CA SER A 114 -3.64 -21.15 2.95
C SER A 114 -4.33 -19.94 3.59
N THR A 115 -4.75 -19.00 2.75
CA THR A 115 -5.53 -17.82 3.14
C THR A 115 -6.50 -17.47 2.04
N THR A 116 -7.71 -17.05 2.44
CA THR A 116 -8.66 -16.47 1.51
C THR A 116 -8.47 -14.96 1.49
N LEU A 117 -8.47 -14.37 0.30
CA LEU A 117 -8.20 -12.95 0.11
C LEU A 117 -9.31 -12.32 -0.75
N GLY A 118 -9.82 -11.17 -0.30
CA GLY A 118 -10.63 -10.25 -1.09
C GLY A 118 -9.89 -8.93 -1.22
N VAL A 119 -9.75 -8.41 -2.44
CA VAL A 119 -9.03 -7.14 -2.71
C VAL A 119 -9.90 -6.27 -3.56
N THR A 120 -10.06 -5.01 -3.17
CA THR A 120 -10.74 -4.02 -3.99
C THR A 120 -9.84 -3.56 -5.13
N GLY A 121 -10.43 -3.02 -6.19
CA GLY A 121 -9.67 -2.10 -7.02
C GLY A 121 -9.32 -0.83 -6.24
N ALA A 122 -8.44 -0.01 -6.80
CA ALA A 122 -8.01 1.23 -6.18
C ALA A 122 -9.03 2.36 -6.41
N VAL A 123 -9.42 3.06 -5.35
CA VAL A 123 -10.13 4.34 -5.43
C VAL A 123 -9.11 5.46 -5.34
N ARG A 124 -8.99 6.28 -6.37
CA ARG A 124 -8.06 7.40 -6.38
C ARG A 124 -8.66 8.55 -5.59
N VAL A 125 -7.85 9.28 -4.85
CA VAL A 125 -8.26 10.46 -4.09
C VAL A 125 -7.42 11.63 -4.56
N ASP A 126 -8.08 12.61 -5.18
CA ASP A 126 -7.53 13.95 -5.41
C ASP A 126 -7.63 14.71 -4.08
N ALA A 127 -6.52 14.68 -3.34
CA ALA A 127 -6.40 15.22 -2.00
C ALA A 127 -5.73 16.60 -1.98
N ASP A 128 -4.92 16.93 -2.98
CA ASP A 128 -4.33 18.26 -3.15
C ASP A 128 -5.26 19.27 -3.85
N ARG A 129 -6.36 18.77 -4.44
CA ARG A 129 -7.47 19.54 -5.05
C ARG A 129 -7.05 20.25 -6.34
N ASP A 130 -6.07 19.72 -7.06
CA ASP A 130 -5.66 20.26 -8.37
C ASP A 130 -6.55 19.77 -9.54
N GLY A 131 -7.48 18.85 -9.27
CA GLY A 131 -8.39 18.26 -10.24
C GLY A 131 -7.79 17.11 -11.07
N ARG A 132 -6.59 16.64 -10.72
CA ARG A 132 -5.83 15.60 -11.43
C ARG A 132 -5.13 14.67 -10.46
N TRP A 133 -5.58 13.42 -10.44
CA TRP A 133 -4.90 12.40 -9.65
C TRP A 133 -3.44 12.20 -10.09
N SER A 134 -2.53 12.36 -9.13
CA SER A 134 -1.10 12.09 -9.24
C SER A 134 -0.69 10.87 -8.40
N SER A 135 0.15 10.00 -8.95
CA SER A 135 0.71 8.89 -8.18
C SER A 135 1.88 9.33 -7.30
N ALA A 136 2.24 8.52 -6.30
CA ALA A 136 3.45 8.71 -5.49
C ALA A 136 4.72 8.83 -6.35
N ARG A 137 4.77 8.11 -7.48
CA ARG A 137 5.87 8.21 -8.45
C ARG A 137 5.86 9.55 -9.19
N ASP A 138 4.69 10.07 -9.58
CA ASP A 138 4.59 11.38 -10.25
C ASP A 138 5.02 12.53 -9.32
N TYR A 139 4.74 12.43 -8.02
CA TYR A 139 5.30 13.37 -7.04
C TYR A 139 6.81 13.22 -6.90
N ALA A 140 7.32 11.98 -6.83
CA ALA A 140 8.76 11.73 -6.74
C ALA A 140 9.54 12.28 -7.94
N GLU A 141 9.04 12.10 -9.17
CA GLU A 141 9.66 12.63 -10.40
C GLU A 141 9.69 14.17 -10.40
N ARG A 142 8.63 14.82 -9.89
CA ARG A 142 8.61 16.28 -9.68
C ARG A 142 9.64 16.73 -8.63
N LEU A 143 9.73 16.02 -7.51
CA LEU A 143 10.69 16.32 -6.44
C LEU A 143 12.14 16.19 -6.94
N ILE A 144 12.44 15.15 -7.72
CA ILE A 144 13.76 14.97 -8.34
C ILE A 144 14.06 16.11 -9.32
N SER A 145 13.10 16.49 -10.16
CA SER A 145 13.29 17.59 -11.10
C SER A 145 13.58 18.93 -10.41
N GLN A 146 13.12 19.12 -9.17
CA GLN A 146 13.28 20.36 -8.40
C GLN A 146 14.48 20.35 -7.45
N HIS A 147 14.85 19.17 -6.92
CA HIS A 147 15.79 19.04 -5.80
C HIS A 147 16.85 17.94 -6.00
N GLY A 148 16.89 17.26 -7.14
CA GLY A 148 17.76 16.11 -7.42
C GLY A 148 19.26 16.38 -7.26
N ASP A 149 19.70 17.63 -7.47
CA ASP A 149 21.10 18.05 -7.31
C ASP A 149 21.59 17.97 -5.85
N SER A 150 20.68 17.93 -4.87
CA SER A 150 21.02 17.88 -3.45
C SER A 150 20.14 16.90 -2.71
N LEU A 151 20.71 15.74 -2.34
CA LEU A 151 20.01 14.74 -1.55
C LEU A 151 19.45 15.32 -0.24
N ALA A 152 20.18 16.23 0.41
CA ALA A 152 19.69 16.87 1.65
C ALA A 152 18.39 17.67 1.41
N ASN A 153 18.34 18.44 0.32
CA ASN A 153 17.14 19.21 -0.04
C ASN A 153 16.00 18.30 -0.50
N LEU A 154 16.32 17.24 -1.26
CA LEU A 154 15.36 16.23 -1.68
C LEU A 154 14.69 15.55 -0.48
N LEU A 155 15.48 15.04 0.46
CA LEU A 155 14.96 14.39 1.67
C LEU A 155 14.12 15.36 2.50
N LYS A 156 14.51 16.64 2.57
CA LYS A 156 13.73 17.67 3.26
C LYS A 156 12.40 17.96 2.56
N ALA A 157 12.37 17.99 1.23
CA ALA A 157 11.15 18.20 0.47
C ALA A 157 10.18 17.02 0.60
N CYS A 158 10.69 15.79 0.76
CA CYS A 158 9.89 14.61 1.03
C CYS A 158 9.12 14.65 2.36
N ASP A 159 9.48 15.52 3.32
CA ASP A 159 8.78 15.65 4.61
C ASP A 159 7.28 15.98 4.46
N ALA A 160 6.88 16.56 3.32
CA ALA A 160 5.50 16.90 3.01
C ALA A 160 4.68 15.74 2.42
N PHE A 161 5.31 14.59 2.15
CA PHE A 161 4.72 13.47 1.43
C PHE A 161 4.76 12.17 2.26
N ASP A 162 4.32 11.06 1.67
CA ASP A 162 4.28 9.75 2.32
C ASP A 162 5.54 8.91 2.10
N THR A 163 5.64 7.81 2.84
CA THR A 163 6.73 6.83 2.74
C THR A 163 6.93 6.31 1.30
N PRO A 164 5.89 5.92 0.53
CA PRO A 164 6.06 5.50 -0.87
C PRO A 164 6.65 6.58 -1.77
N THR A 165 6.22 7.83 -1.63
CA THR A 165 6.78 8.96 -2.41
C THR A 165 8.27 9.16 -2.09
N ALA A 166 8.64 9.14 -0.81
CA ALA A 166 10.03 9.22 -0.38
C ALA A 166 10.87 8.05 -0.89
N THR A 167 10.31 6.83 -0.90
CA THR A 167 10.94 5.62 -1.44
C THR A 167 11.23 5.78 -2.94
N HIS A 168 10.25 6.23 -3.72
CA HIS A 168 10.42 6.48 -5.15
C HIS A 168 11.42 7.61 -5.43
N ALA A 169 11.37 8.70 -4.65
CA ALA A 169 12.31 9.81 -4.81
C ALA A 169 13.74 9.34 -4.56
N TYR A 170 14.00 8.59 -3.48
CA TYR A 170 15.33 8.06 -3.22
C TYR A 170 15.78 7.07 -4.29
N HIS A 171 14.89 6.17 -4.76
CA HIS A 171 15.20 5.28 -5.88
C HIS A 171 15.69 6.08 -7.09
N LEU A 172 14.92 7.08 -7.52
CA LEU A 172 15.21 7.87 -8.72
C LEU A 172 16.53 8.62 -8.58
N TRP A 173 16.79 9.22 -7.40
CA TRP A 173 18.08 9.83 -7.12
C TRP A 173 19.23 8.82 -7.16
N HIS A 174 19.05 7.64 -6.55
CA HIS A 174 20.08 6.62 -6.41
C HIS A 174 20.53 6.05 -7.77
N ILE A 175 19.58 5.79 -8.69
CA ILE A 175 19.91 5.23 -10.02
C ILE A 175 20.68 6.21 -10.93
N GLU A 176 20.65 7.51 -10.63
CA GLU A 176 21.44 8.52 -11.33
C GLU A 176 22.87 8.65 -10.79
N GLN A 177 23.16 8.07 -9.62
CA GLN A 177 24.49 8.11 -9.03
C GLN A 177 25.38 6.98 -9.56
N GLU A 178 26.59 7.31 -9.99
CA GLU A 178 27.60 6.29 -10.31
C GLU A 178 28.06 5.52 -9.07
N LYS A 179 28.15 6.22 -7.92
CA LYS A 179 28.52 5.68 -6.62
C LYS A 179 27.82 6.45 -5.51
N VAL A 180 27.29 5.72 -4.54
CA VAL A 180 26.63 6.30 -3.37
C VAL A 180 27.52 6.16 -2.14
N ASP A 181 27.77 7.28 -1.45
CA ASP A 181 28.41 7.26 -0.13
C ASP A 181 27.36 6.97 0.94
N GLU A 182 27.22 5.68 1.28
CA GLU A 182 26.27 5.17 2.26
C GLU A 182 26.45 5.79 3.66
N ALA A 183 27.67 6.20 4.02
CA ALA A 183 27.93 6.85 5.31
C ALA A 183 27.40 8.29 5.31
N ALA A 184 27.59 9.02 4.21
CA ALA A 184 27.04 10.35 4.02
C ALA A 184 25.49 10.32 3.99
N VAL A 185 24.90 9.36 3.28
CA VAL A 185 23.44 9.15 3.27
C VAL A 185 22.91 8.89 4.68
N THR A 186 23.55 7.98 5.42
CA THR A 186 23.12 7.64 6.79
C THR A 186 23.16 8.86 7.71
N LYS A 187 24.19 9.72 7.59
CA LYS A 187 24.30 10.98 8.35
C LYS A 187 23.20 11.99 7.97
N LEU A 188 22.85 12.09 6.69
CA LEU A 188 21.74 12.96 6.26
C LEU A 188 20.40 12.46 6.80
N LEU A 189 20.21 11.14 6.84
CA LEU A 189 18.98 10.54 7.35
C LEU A 189 18.76 10.83 8.83
N GLU A 190 19.79 10.99 9.66
CA GLU A 190 19.63 11.28 11.11
C GLU A 190 18.63 12.42 11.38
N ASN A 191 18.65 13.46 10.53
CA ASN A 191 17.81 14.65 10.64
C ASN A 191 16.51 14.61 9.83
N ALA A 192 16.27 13.56 9.04
CA ALA A 192 15.07 13.42 8.22
C ALA A 192 13.85 12.99 9.05
N ALA A 193 12.65 13.28 8.55
CA ALA A 193 11.42 12.78 9.17
C ALA A 193 11.35 11.24 9.15
N GLU A 194 10.63 10.65 10.11
CA GLU A 194 10.61 9.19 10.33
C GLU A 194 10.09 8.41 9.11
N HIS A 195 9.04 8.92 8.44
CA HIS A 195 8.50 8.28 7.24
C HIS A 195 9.47 8.36 6.05
N VAL A 196 10.26 9.43 5.93
CA VAL A 196 11.31 9.56 4.91
C VAL A 196 12.44 8.57 5.17
N LYS A 197 12.90 8.46 6.43
CA LYS A 197 13.88 7.44 6.84
C LYS A 197 13.41 6.05 6.48
N LEU A 198 12.18 5.71 6.86
CA LEU A 198 11.57 4.42 6.56
C LEU A 198 11.54 4.14 5.05
N GLY A 199 11.19 5.12 4.22
CA GLY A 199 11.15 4.96 2.77
C GLY A 199 12.52 4.66 2.19
N VAL A 200 13.56 5.38 2.63
CA VAL A 200 14.94 5.14 2.19
C VAL A 200 15.44 3.77 2.65
N TYR A 201 15.15 3.37 3.89
CA TYR A 201 15.55 2.05 4.38
C TYR A 201 14.85 0.92 3.64
N ARG A 202 13.55 1.02 3.37
CA ARG A 202 12.83 0.02 2.57
C ARG A 202 13.44 -0.16 1.18
N TYR A 203 13.85 0.92 0.53
CA TYR A 203 14.56 0.82 -0.74
C TYR A 203 15.92 0.11 -0.59
N ARG A 204 16.73 0.50 0.40
CA ARG A 204 18.06 -0.10 0.64
C ARG A 204 17.96 -1.59 0.97
N ASP A 205 16.97 -1.98 1.76
CA ASP A 205 16.70 -3.38 2.10
C ASP A 205 16.26 -4.18 0.87
N ALA A 206 15.38 -3.60 0.03
CA ALA A 206 14.96 -4.23 -1.22
C ALA A 206 16.11 -4.39 -2.22
N LEU A 207 16.98 -3.38 -2.33
CA LEU A 207 18.18 -3.43 -3.18
C LEU A 207 19.14 -4.52 -2.70
N ARG A 208 19.41 -4.58 -1.40
CA ARG A 208 20.26 -5.61 -0.80
C ARG A 208 19.70 -7.01 -1.03
N ALA A 209 18.40 -7.21 -0.85
CA ALA A 209 17.76 -8.49 -1.12
C ALA A 209 17.89 -8.89 -2.60
N HIS A 210 17.75 -7.92 -3.52
CA HIS A 210 17.95 -8.14 -4.95
C HIS A 210 19.40 -8.54 -5.29
N GLU A 211 20.40 -7.88 -4.71
CA GLU A 211 21.82 -8.20 -4.90
C GLU A 211 22.17 -9.61 -4.39
N ILE A 212 21.64 -10.00 -3.23
CA ILE A 212 21.82 -11.36 -2.69
C ILE A 212 21.22 -12.39 -3.64
N ALA A 213 19.99 -12.17 -4.11
CA ALA A 213 19.33 -13.08 -5.05
C ALA A 213 20.09 -13.22 -6.37
N LEU A 214 20.71 -12.14 -6.87
CA LEU A 214 21.57 -12.20 -8.06
C LEU A 214 22.84 -13.02 -7.83
N ILE A 215 23.43 -12.96 -6.63
CA ILE A 215 24.61 -13.77 -6.29
C ILE A 215 24.23 -15.26 -6.18
N GLU A 216 23.08 -15.57 -5.59
CA GLU A 216 22.61 -16.97 -5.44
C GLU A 216 22.16 -17.62 -6.75
N ALA A 217 21.76 -16.82 -7.74
CA ALA A 217 21.30 -17.30 -9.05
C ALA A 217 22.45 -17.58 -10.04
N ASN A 218 23.68 -17.11 -9.77
CA ASN A 218 24.86 -17.28 -10.61
C ASN A 218 25.82 -18.34 -10.04
#